data_AF-A0A7X0NEK2-F1
#
_entry.id   AF-A0A7X0NEK2-F1
#
_cell.length_a   1.000
_cell.length_b   1.000
_cell.length_c   1.000
_cell.angle_alpha   90.00
_cell.angle_beta   90.00
_cell.angle_gamma   90.00
#
_symmetry.space_group_name_H-M   'P 1'
#
loop_
_entity.id
_entity.type
_entity.pdbx_description
1 polymer ?
#
loop_
_entity_poly.entity_id
_entity_poly.type
_entity_poly.pdbx_seq_one_letter_code
_entity_poly.pdbx_strand_id
1 'polypeptide(L)'
;MKKVIFSFVIGLGMLTQANAFEGDAQAGKAKAAVCAACHGANGISAVDMYPNLAGQHADYIAKQLKAFKSGERKDPVMAPMAMGLSDQDMADLGAYFQDINKGESAASTGGDTSATVAAPAAAPTIVADALAGKALYQNGDKARGITACVDCHGKDGESLVHINPNLAKQHPEYIEKQLKDFKNATRANASMNQVSANLSEADIANLGAYFKDTSAVGEVKNTFAAVTVVKSFAGNVEAGKAKAATCAACHGADGNAAVPMYPSLAGQSETYLIKQLHDFKTAIASNNADGRPDPVMAAMAAPLSEEDIKDLSAYFASQTLKPAASESSEYGHKLYFSGDEKRGVTACIACHSLDGQGMDKAGFPAIAGQNATYVKSQLEKFRESTRANDSNGMMRNIAVRLTDDDISALSQYISAMK
;
A
#
# COMPACT_ATOMS: atom_id res chain seq x y z
N MET A 1 56.40 -34.92 33.31
CA MET A 1 55.40 -34.61 32.27
C MET A 1 54.49 -33.52 32.82
N LYS A 2 54.60 -32.29 32.30
CA LYS A 2 53.91 -31.10 32.82
C LYS A 2 52.42 -31.13 32.42
N LYS A 3 51.53 -31.00 33.40
CA LYS A 3 50.08 -30.85 33.18
C LYS A 3 49.80 -29.39 32.80
N VAL A 4 49.23 -29.16 31.62
CA VAL A 4 48.73 -27.85 31.18
C VAL A 4 47.22 -27.87 31.35
N ILE A 5 46.71 -26.99 32.21
CA ILE A 5 45.27 -26.76 32.43
C ILE A 5 44.87 -25.66 31.45
N PHE A 6 44.03 -25.99 30.46
CA PHE A 6 43.41 -25.00 29.58
C PHE A 6 42.14 -24.48 30.26
N SER A 7 42.19 -23.25 30.77
CA SER A 7 41.01 -22.50 31.22
C SER A 7 40.18 -22.08 30.02
N PHE A 8 38.97 -22.61 29.93
CA PHE A 8 37.96 -22.21 28.93
C PHE A 8 37.18 -21.02 29.50
N VAL A 9 37.54 -19.80 29.07
CA VAL A 9 36.75 -18.60 29.35
C VAL A 9 35.58 -18.57 28.37
N ILE A 10 34.41 -18.98 28.84
CA ILE A 10 33.14 -18.81 28.12
C ILE A 10 32.79 -17.32 28.19
N GLY A 11 33.10 -16.58 27.14
CA GLY A 11 32.61 -15.22 26.93
C GLY A 11 31.12 -15.25 26.68
N LEU A 12 30.34 -14.90 27.70
CA LEU A 12 28.91 -14.64 27.59
C LEU A 12 28.72 -13.36 26.78
N GLY A 13 28.69 -13.50 25.45
CA GLY A 13 28.29 -12.43 24.54
C GLY A 13 26.84 -12.09 24.79
N MET A 14 26.59 -10.93 25.41
CA MET A 14 25.26 -10.33 25.49
C MET A 14 24.80 -10.00 24.07
N LEU A 15 24.02 -10.91 23.49
CA LEU A 15 23.16 -10.61 22.35
C LEU A 15 22.11 -9.61 22.84
N THR A 16 22.33 -8.33 22.54
CA THR A 16 21.30 -7.30 22.67
C THR A 16 20.22 -7.57 21.63
N GLN A 17 19.25 -8.40 22.01
CA GLN A 17 17.99 -8.49 21.27
C GLN A 17 17.32 -7.11 21.36
N ALA A 18 17.29 -6.40 20.24
CA ALA A 18 16.45 -5.22 20.10
C ALA A 18 15.00 -5.69 20.05
N ASN A 19 14.43 -5.97 21.22
CA ASN A 19 13.01 -6.20 21.38
C ASN A 19 12.28 -4.95 20.85
N ALA A 20 11.32 -5.14 19.95
CA ALA A 20 10.28 -4.14 19.78
C ALA A 20 9.67 -3.91 21.16
N PHE A 21 9.55 -2.66 21.60
CA PHE A 21 8.95 -2.35 22.90
C PHE A 21 7.48 -2.80 22.85
N GLU A 22 7.18 -3.93 23.47
CA GLU A 22 5.80 -4.36 23.71
C GLU A 22 5.18 -3.38 24.71
N GLY A 23 4.06 -2.77 24.33
CA GLY A 23 3.41 -1.74 25.15
C GLY A 23 2.63 -2.34 26.31
N ASP A 24 2.74 -1.75 27.49
CA ASP A 24 1.93 -2.09 28.66
C ASP A 24 0.72 -1.15 28.76
N ALA A 25 -0.48 -1.68 28.53
CA ALA A 25 -1.73 -0.92 28.58
C ALA A 25 -2.03 -0.33 29.97
N GLN A 26 -1.61 -0.98 31.06
CA GLN A 26 -1.80 -0.48 32.41
C GLN A 26 -0.84 0.68 32.71
N ALA A 27 0.42 0.58 32.29
CA ALA A 27 1.37 1.69 32.34
C ALA A 27 0.91 2.86 31.46
N GLY A 28 0.34 2.56 30.29
CA GLY A 28 -0.22 3.53 29.36
C GLY A 28 -1.39 4.30 29.95
N LYS A 29 -2.30 3.61 30.65
CA LYS A 29 -3.43 4.22 31.34
C LYS A 29 -3.00 5.31 32.33
N ALA A 30 -1.95 5.06 33.11
CA ALA A 30 -1.43 6.04 34.07
C ALA A 30 -0.88 7.29 33.38
N LYS A 31 -0.21 7.12 32.23
CA LYS A 31 0.36 8.22 31.43
C LYS A 31 -0.69 8.99 30.63
N ALA A 32 -1.78 8.33 30.24
CA ALA A 32 -2.85 8.90 29.43
C ALA A 32 -3.66 10.00 30.14
N ALA A 33 -3.51 10.16 31.46
CA ALA A 33 -4.22 11.17 32.24
C ALA A 33 -4.04 12.60 31.68
N VAL A 34 -2.83 12.93 31.19
CA VAL A 34 -2.56 14.25 30.59
C VAL A 34 -3.21 14.41 29.21
N CYS A 35 -3.43 13.30 28.50
CA CYS A 35 -4.04 13.29 27.16
C CYS A 35 -5.54 13.57 27.22
N ALA A 36 -6.19 13.17 28.33
CA ALA A 36 -7.64 13.27 28.51
C ALA A 36 -8.17 14.70 28.47
N ALA A 37 -7.34 15.70 28.79
CA ALA A 37 -7.72 17.11 28.76
C ALA A 37 -8.17 17.59 27.36
N CYS A 38 -7.59 17.00 26.29
CA CYS A 38 -7.93 17.36 24.91
C CYS A 38 -8.61 16.19 24.18
N HIS A 39 -8.17 14.96 24.42
CA HIS A 39 -8.68 13.78 23.71
C HIS A 39 -9.83 13.08 24.44
N GLY A 40 -10.28 13.62 25.58
CA GLY A 40 -11.35 13.06 26.40
C GLY A 40 -10.88 11.90 27.30
N ALA A 41 -11.62 11.66 28.38
CA ALA A 41 -11.27 10.68 29.41
C ALA A 41 -11.10 9.25 28.86
N ASN A 42 -11.92 8.90 27.87
CA ASN A 42 -11.89 7.61 27.19
C ASN A 42 -11.20 7.70 25.82
N GLY A 43 -10.41 8.75 25.54
CA GLY A 43 -9.82 8.93 24.21
C GLY A 43 -10.85 9.26 23.11
N ILE A 44 -12.03 9.73 23.48
CA ILE A 44 -13.04 10.28 22.58
C ILE A 44 -13.17 11.77 22.90
N SER A 45 -12.70 12.63 22.00
CA SER A 45 -12.74 14.07 22.18
C SER A 45 -14.12 14.63 21.91
N ALA A 46 -14.54 15.62 22.70
CA ALA A 46 -15.72 16.43 22.42
C ALA A 46 -15.42 17.62 21.49
N VAL A 47 -14.17 17.82 21.09
CA VAL A 47 -13.75 18.89 20.19
C VAL A 47 -13.43 18.30 18.82
N ASP A 48 -14.18 18.72 17.80
CA ASP A 48 -14.11 18.16 16.45
C ASP A 48 -12.71 18.18 15.82
N MET A 49 -11.88 19.17 16.19
CA MET A 49 -10.52 19.31 15.68
C MET A 49 -9.50 18.39 16.36
N TYR A 50 -9.86 17.77 17.50
CA TYR A 50 -8.97 16.90 18.26
C TYR A 50 -9.30 15.44 17.98
N PRO A 51 -8.34 14.63 17.50
CA PRO A 51 -8.63 13.27 17.10
C PRO A 51 -9.07 12.39 18.27
N ASN A 52 -9.92 11.42 17.98
CA ASN A 52 -10.17 10.32 18.89
C ASN A 52 -8.94 9.39 18.91
N LEU A 53 -8.54 8.95 20.09
CA LEU A 53 -7.44 8.00 20.28
C LEU A 53 -7.97 6.59 20.53
N ALA A 54 -9.18 6.47 21.06
CA ALA A 54 -9.80 5.20 21.40
C ALA A 54 -9.98 4.28 20.18
N GLY A 55 -9.57 3.02 20.32
CA GLY A 55 -9.67 2.01 19.25
C GLY A 55 -8.68 2.22 18.11
N GLN A 56 -7.77 3.18 18.21
CA GLN A 56 -6.70 3.37 17.23
C GLN A 56 -5.56 2.38 17.47
N HIS A 57 -4.88 1.95 16.41
CA HIS A 57 -3.81 0.95 16.53
C HIS A 57 -2.63 1.48 17.36
N ALA A 58 -2.08 0.60 18.21
CA ALA A 58 -0.96 0.91 19.09
C ALA A 58 0.26 1.38 18.29
N ASP A 59 0.61 0.65 17.22
CA ASP A 59 1.72 0.99 16.32
C ASP A 59 1.53 2.35 15.67
N TYR A 60 0.30 2.68 15.25
CA TYR A 60 0.00 3.98 14.67
C TYR A 60 0.15 5.10 15.69
N ILE A 61 -0.40 4.95 16.90
CA ILE A 61 -0.26 5.96 17.97
C ILE A 61 1.22 6.20 18.28
N ALA A 62 1.99 5.13 18.51
CA ALA A 62 3.42 5.24 18.79
C ALA A 62 4.16 5.95 17.64
N LYS A 63 3.87 5.60 16.38
CA LYS A 63 4.44 6.25 15.21
C LYS A 63 4.10 7.74 15.15
N GLN A 64 2.86 8.14 15.43
CA GLN A 64 2.48 9.55 15.41
C GLN A 64 3.17 10.36 16.50
N LEU A 65 3.28 9.81 17.71
CA LEU A 65 4.01 10.46 18.81
C LEU A 65 5.50 10.63 18.47
N LYS A 66 6.12 9.60 17.86
CA LYS A 66 7.49 9.71 17.35
C LYS A 66 7.64 10.79 16.28
N ALA A 67 6.69 10.87 15.34
CA ALA A 67 6.70 11.89 14.30
C ALA A 67 6.54 13.31 14.84
N PHE A 68 5.73 13.51 15.89
CA PHE A 68 5.64 14.79 16.59
C PHE A 68 6.95 15.14 17.31
N LYS A 69 7.54 14.17 18.00
CA LYS A 69 8.81 14.34 18.73
C LYS A 69 9.99 14.63 17.81
N SER A 70 10.05 14.01 16.63
CA SER A 70 11.10 14.23 15.63
C SER A 70 10.91 15.50 14.82
N GLY A 71 9.70 16.09 14.83
CA GLY A 71 9.32 17.22 13.99
C GLY A 71 8.93 16.85 12.55
N GLU A 72 8.89 15.56 12.23
CA GLU A 72 8.36 15.05 10.95
C GLU A 72 6.86 15.39 10.79
N ARG A 73 6.12 15.36 11.90
CA ARG A 73 4.76 15.88 11.99
C ARG A 73 4.77 17.14 12.87
N LYS A 74 4.41 18.28 12.29
CA LYS A 74 4.42 19.56 13.01
C LYS A 74 3.02 19.91 13.49
N ASP A 75 2.88 20.07 14.80
CA ASP A 75 1.68 20.61 15.41
C ASP A 75 2.08 21.36 16.70
N PRO A 76 1.67 22.63 16.87
CA PRO A 76 2.12 23.47 17.98
C PRO A 76 1.62 22.98 19.34
N VAL A 77 0.56 22.15 19.37
CA VAL A 77 0.01 21.59 20.61
C VAL A 77 0.63 20.22 20.89
N MET A 78 0.67 19.32 19.90
CA MET A 78 1.12 17.95 20.11
C MET A 78 2.64 17.76 20.14
N ALA A 79 3.43 18.63 19.49
CA ALA A 79 4.89 18.51 19.53
C ALA A 79 5.45 18.65 20.96
N PRO A 80 5.09 19.67 21.77
CA PRO A 80 5.50 19.74 23.17
C PRO A 80 5.05 18.54 24.00
N MET A 81 3.85 18.00 23.75
CA MET A 81 3.34 16.83 24.46
C MET A 81 4.16 15.56 24.19
N ALA A 82 4.65 15.40 22.97
CA ALA A 82 5.45 14.24 22.57
C ALA A 82 6.92 14.31 23.03
N MET A 83 7.46 15.52 23.23
CA MET A 83 8.87 15.73 23.59
C MET A 83 9.28 15.03 24.90
N GLY A 84 8.38 14.98 25.88
CA GLY A 84 8.62 14.36 27.18
C GLY A 84 8.50 12.84 27.22
N LEU A 85 8.04 12.21 26.13
CA LEU A 85 7.76 10.77 26.10
C LEU A 85 8.98 9.97 25.65
N SER A 86 9.28 8.88 26.35
CA SER A 86 10.19 7.84 25.89
C SER A 86 9.52 6.91 24.86
N ASP A 87 10.32 6.12 24.16
CA ASP A 87 9.80 5.13 23.20
C ASP A 87 8.87 4.11 23.87
N GLN A 88 9.16 3.71 25.11
CA GLN A 88 8.29 2.84 25.89
C GLN A 88 7.00 3.55 26.29
N ASP A 89 7.04 4.84 26.69
CA ASP A 89 5.82 5.59 27.00
C ASP A 89 4.87 5.65 25.79
N MET A 90 5.42 5.83 24.60
CA MET A 90 4.64 5.86 23.35
C MET A 90 4.04 4.48 23.03
N ALA A 91 4.77 3.39 23.27
CA ALA A 91 4.26 2.02 23.11
C ALA A 91 3.15 1.72 24.12
N ASP A 92 3.33 2.09 25.39
CA ASP A 92 2.35 1.90 26.47
C ASP A 92 1.05 2.67 26.19
N LEU A 93 1.17 3.96 25.80
CA LEU A 93 0.02 4.78 25.41
C LEU A 93 -0.72 4.18 24.21
N GLY A 94 0.04 3.67 23.23
CA GLY A 94 -0.52 2.97 22.08
C GLY A 94 -1.32 1.73 22.50
N ALA A 95 -0.76 0.88 23.35
CA ALA A 95 -1.43 -0.30 23.86
C ALA A 95 -2.72 0.05 24.62
N TYR A 96 -2.66 1.07 25.49
CA TYR A 96 -3.82 1.53 26.25
C TYR A 96 -4.97 1.97 25.36
N PHE A 97 -4.74 2.92 24.45
CA PHE A 97 -5.80 3.50 23.61
C PHE A 97 -6.36 2.51 22.58
N GLN A 98 -5.56 1.55 22.11
CA GLN A 98 -6.02 0.48 21.23
C GLN A 98 -7.06 -0.42 21.91
N ASP A 99 -6.95 -0.62 23.22
CA ASP A 99 -7.84 -1.51 23.97
C ASP A 99 -9.12 -0.81 24.44
N ILE A 100 -9.15 0.54 24.44
CA ILE A 100 -10.39 1.28 24.69
C ILE A 100 -11.32 1.05 23.49
N ASN A 101 -12.51 0.49 23.77
CA ASN A 101 -13.57 0.06 22.84
C ASN A 101 -13.51 -1.38 22.29
N LYS A 102 -12.58 -2.25 22.72
CA LYS A 102 -12.69 -3.70 22.44
C LYS A 102 -13.83 -4.40 23.21
N GLY A 103 -14.48 -3.71 24.16
CA GLY A 103 -15.52 -4.27 25.04
C GLY A 103 -16.91 -3.64 24.95
N GLU A 104 -17.12 -2.56 24.20
CA GLU A 104 -18.42 -1.86 24.15
C GLU A 104 -18.87 -1.68 22.71
N SER A 105 -19.52 -2.73 22.20
CA SER A 105 -20.61 -2.55 21.25
C SER A 105 -21.78 -1.89 21.99
N ALA A 106 -22.39 -0.91 21.35
CA ALA A 106 -23.64 -0.22 21.68
C ALA A 106 -23.56 1.09 22.49
N ALA A 107 -24.00 2.15 21.80
CA ALA A 107 -24.68 3.35 22.27
C ALA A 107 -23.88 4.37 23.10
N SER A 108 -23.59 5.51 22.46
CA SER A 108 -23.46 6.79 23.14
C SER A 108 -24.56 7.71 22.62
N THR A 109 -25.54 7.94 23.49
CA THR A 109 -26.64 8.90 23.34
C THR A 109 -26.10 10.31 23.31
N GLY A 110 -26.58 11.10 22.34
CA GLY A 110 -26.29 12.52 22.20
C GLY A 110 -26.53 13.30 23.49
N GLY A 111 -25.54 14.11 23.86
CA GLY A 111 -25.62 15.15 24.87
C GLY A 111 -25.38 16.49 24.20
N ASP A 112 -26.47 17.17 23.88
CA ASP A 112 -26.53 18.51 23.32
C ASP A 112 -26.21 19.54 24.42
N THR A 113 -25.18 20.36 24.24
CA THR A 113 -25.11 21.70 24.84
C THR A 113 -24.36 22.65 23.91
N SER A 114 -25.14 23.49 23.25
CA SER A 114 -24.73 24.69 22.54
C SER A 114 -23.85 25.60 23.41
N ALA A 115 -22.67 25.96 22.90
CA ALA A 115 -21.96 27.17 23.28
C ALA A 115 -21.37 27.81 22.01
N THR A 116 -22.04 28.86 21.54
CA THR A 116 -21.64 29.65 20.38
C THR A 116 -20.41 30.49 20.70
N VAL A 117 -19.34 30.33 19.91
CA VAL A 117 -18.30 31.34 19.74
C VAL A 117 -18.17 31.65 18.25
N ALA A 118 -18.27 32.94 17.92
CA ALA A 118 -18.38 33.43 16.55
C ALA A 118 -17.12 33.16 15.71
N ALA A 119 -17.31 32.59 14.52
CA ALA A 119 -16.28 32.38 13.51
C ALA A 119 -16.20 33.54 12.51
N PRO A 120 -15.00 33.93 12.02
CA PRO A 120 -14.89 34.90 10.94
C PRO A 120 -15.05 34.27 9.54
N ALA A 121 -15.79 35.01 8.70
CA ALA A 121 -15.93 35.04 7.23
C ALA A 121 -15.85 33.72 6.41
N ALA A 122 -16.98 33.42 5.76
CA ALA A 122 -17.23 32.23 4.95
C ALA A 122 -16.44 32.17 3.63
N ALA A 123 -15.75 31.04 3.44
CA ALA A 123 -15.39 30.49 2.14
C ALA A 123 -16.65 30.02 1.39
N PRO A 124 -16.63 29.88 0.04
CA PRO A 124 -17.80 29.43 -0.72
C PRO A 124 -18.34 28.10 -0.18
N THR A 125 -19.65 28.02 -0.02
CA THR A 125 -20.35 26.88 0.59
C THR A 125 -20.28 25.70 -0.37
N ILE A 126 -19.26 24.85 -0.21
CA ILE A 126 -19.25 23.52 -0.81
C ILE A 126 -20.35 22.72 -0.09
N VAL A 127 -21.40 22.34 -0.83
CA VAL A 127 -22.41 21.42 -0.31
C VAL A 127 -21.80 20.03 -0.34
N ALA A 128 -21.45 19.51 0.83
CA ALA A 128 -20.87 18.18 0.95
C ALA A 128 -21.92 17.09 0.69
N ASP A 129 -21.54 16.07 -0.06
CA ASP A 129 -22.34 14.91 -0.40
C ASP A 129 -21.70 13.64 0.18
N ALA A 130 -22.32 13.09 1.22
CA ALA A 130 -21.85 11.91 1.91
C ALA A 130 -21.87 10.65 1.03
N LEU A 131 -22.79 10.56 0.06
CA LEU A 131 -22.85 9.42 -0.87
C LEU A 131 -21.73 9.49 -1.90
N ALA A 132 -21.44 10.70 -2.41
CA ALA A 132 -20.26 10.92 -3.24
C ALA A 132 -18.95 10.62 -2.46
N GLY A 133 -18.90 10.98 -1.18
CA GLY A 133 -17.80 10.65 -0.28
C GLY A 133 -17.62 9.13 -0.12
N LYS A 134 -18.70 8.39 0.14
CA LYS A 134 -18.68 6.92 0.22
C LYS A 134 -18.22 6.30 -1.10
N ALA A 135 -18.70 6.82 -2.24
CA ALA A 135 -18.32 6.33 -3.56
C ALA A 135 -16.82 6.52 -3.83
N LEU A 136 -16.27 7.69 -3.51
CA LEU A 136 -14.84 7.96 -3.63
C LEU A 136 -14.03 7.10 -2.65
N TYR A 137 -14.51 6.91 -1.42
CA TYR A 137 -13.86 6.06 -0.42
C TYR A 137 -13.75 4.60 -0.89
N GLN A 138 -14.85 4.05 -1.42
CA GLN A 138 -14.93 2.64 -1.80
C GLN A 138 -14.29 2.33 -3.14
N ASN A 139 -14.35 3.27 -4.09
CA ASN A 139 -13.96 2.99 -5.47
C ASN A 139 -12.77 3.82 -5.96
N GLY A 140 -12.42 4.89 -5.25
CA GLY A 140 -11.49 5.89 -5.75
C GLY A 140 -12.00 6.59 -7.01
N ASP A 141 -11.07 7.17 -7.75
CA ASP A 141 -11.29 7.75 -9.06
C ASP A 141 -10.03 7.52 -9.93
N LYS A 142 -10.06 6.43 -10.71
CA LYS A 142 -8.93 6.05 -11.57
C LYS A 142 -8.60 7.12 -12.62
N ALA A 143 -9.59 7.88 -13.10
CA ALA A 143 -9.36 8.91 -14.10
C ALA A 143 -8.56 10.09 -13.52
N ARG A 144 -8.74 10.38 -12.23
CA ARG A 144 -7.98 11.39 -11.50
C ARG A 144 -6.76 10.82 -10.75
N GLY A 145 -6.50 9.52 -10.88
CA GLY A 145 -5.40 8.85 -10.16
C GLY A 145 -5.60 8.83 -8.64
N ILE A 146 -6.85 8.76 -8.18
CA ILE A 146 -7.21 8.60 -6.76
C ILE A 146 -7.49 7.11 -6.52
N THR A 147 -6.64 6.45 -5.73
CA THR A 147 -6.86 5.06 -5.30
C THR A 147 -8.03 5.00 -4.32
N ALA A 148 -8.75 3.87 -4.27
CA ALA A 148 -9.81 3.68 -3.30
C ALA A 148 -9.24 3.68 -1.89
N CYS A 149 -9.81 4.49 -1.00
CA CYS A 149 -9.32 4.63 0.37
C CYS A 149 -9.51 3.34 1.18
N VAL A 150 -10.58 2.58 0.87
CA VAL A 150 -10.92 1.29 1.49
C VAL A 150 -9.80 0.25 1.39
N ASP A 151 -8.96 0.31 0.34
CA ASP A 151 -7.88 -0.66 0.11
C ASP A 151 -6.80 -0.59 1.21
N CYS A 152 -6.62 0.58 1.82
CA CYS A 152 -5.67 0.79 2.90
C CYS A 152 -6.36 0.95 4.27
N HIS A 153 -7.49 1.66 4.32
CA HIS A 153 -8.18 2.03 5.55
C HIS A 153 -9.32 1.09 5.94
N GLY A 154 -9.54 0.02 5.15
CA GLY A 154 -10.49 -1.03 5.45
C GLY A 154 -11.96 -0.61 5.29
N LYS A 155 -12.88 -1.53 5.59
CA LYS A 155 -14.31 -1.29 5.40
C LYS A 155 -14.78 -0.18 6.34
N ASP A 156 -15.44 0.83 5.79
CA ASP A 156 -16.00 1.97 6.53
C ASP A 156 -14.99 2.73 7.43
N GLY A 157 -13.70 2.61 7.12
CA GLY A 157 -12.59 3.24 7.87
C GLY A 157 -12.02 2.38 9.00
N GLU A 158 -12.42 1.12 9.12
CA GLU A 158 -11.87 0.16 10.07
C GLU A 158 -10.72 -0.63 9.42
N SER A 159 -9.50 -0.13 9.64
CA SER A 159 -8.28 -0.74 9.12
C SER A 159 -7.95 -2.01 9.89
N LEU A 160 -7.61 -3.07 9.15
CA LEU A 160 -7.03 -4.29 9.73
C LEU A 160 -5.51 -4.22 9.79
N VAL A 161 -4.89 -3.24 9.12
CA VAL A 161 -3.44 -3.08 9.06
C VAL A 161 -3.01 -2.09 10.13
N HIS A 162 -2.29 -2.56 11.15
CA HIS A 162 -1.91 -1.77 12.33
C HIS A 162 -1.19 -0.44 12.06
N ILE A 163 -0.51 -0.29 10.90
CA ILE A 163 0.18 0.94 10.54
C ILE A 163 -0.73 1.97 9.85
N ASN A 164 -1.85 1.51 9.28
CA ASN A 164 -2.84 2.37 8.63
C ASN A 164 -3.87 2.79 9.67
N PRO A 165 -4.13 4.09 9.85
CA PRO A 165 -5.04 4.53 10.91
C PRO A 165 -6.47 4.10 10.64
N ASN A 166 -7.18 3.79 11.73
CA ASN A 166 -8.63 3.78 11.76
C ASN A 166 -9.17 5.20 11.51
N LEU A 167 -10.00 5.33 10.48
CA LEU A 167 -10.73 6.54 10.13
C LEU A 167 -12.16 6.51 10.68
N ALA A 168 -12.70 5.31 10.91
CA ALA A 168 -14.01 5.13 11.52
C ALA A 168 -14.07 5.86 12.88
N LYS A 169 -15.20 6.53 13.13
CA LYS A 169 -15.45 7.29 14.38
C LYS A 169 -14.47 8.43 14.64
N GLN A 170 -13.67 8.86 13.66
CA GLN A 170 -12.98 10.15 13.77
C GLN A 170 -13.92 11.29 13.44
N HIS A 171 -13.60 12.46 13.98
CA HIS A 171 -14.29 13.69 13.64
C HIS A 171 -14.07 14.05 12.17
N PRO A 172 -15.14 14.34 11.41
CA PRO A 172 -15.05 14.80 10.02
C PRO A 172 -14.05 15.94 9.84
N GLU A 173 -14.09 16.93 10.72
CA GLU A 173 -13.27 18.14 10.71
C GLU A 173 -11.78 17.80 10.87
N TYR A 174 -11.46 16.82 11.73
CA TYR A 174 -10.10 16.31 11.86
C TYR A 174 -9.65 15.59 10.58
N ILE A 175 -10.48 14.72 10.01
CA ILE A 175 -10.17 14.00 8.75
C ILE A 175 -9.91 15.01 7.63
N GLU A 176 -10.79 15.97 7.44
CA GLU A 176 -10.65 17.03 6.44
C GLU A 176 -9.37 17.82 6.63
N LYS A 177 -9.05 18.22 7.87
CA LYS A 177 -7.79 18.89 8.19
C LYS A 177 -6.59 18.03 7.77
N GLN A 178 -6.59 16.73 8.11
CA GLN A 178 -5.47 15.86 7.79
C GLN A 178 -5.30 15.69 6.28
N LEU A 179 -6.39 15.54 5.52
CA LEU A 179 -6.33 15.47 4.05
C LEU A 179 -5.77 16.76 3.44
N LYS A 180 -6.18 17.92 3.95
CA LYS A 180 -5.62 19.22 3.54
C LYS A 180 -4.14 19.33 3.89
N ASP A 181 -3.73 18.89 5.08
CA ASP A 181 -2.33 18.91 5.51
C ASP A 181 -1.45 18.01 4.62
N PHE A 182 -1.96 16.82 4.22
CA PHE A 182 -1.26 15.95 3.28
C PHE A 182 -1.23 16.54 1.87
N LYS A 183 -2.36 17.08 1.38
CA LYS A 183 -2.43 17.74 0.06
C LYS A 183 -1.43 18.88 -0.05
N ASN A 184 -1.29 19.67 1.01
CA ASN A 184 -0.38 20.82 1.07
C ASN A 184 1.05 20.47 1.51
N ALA A 185 1.35 19.18 1.71
CA ALA A 185 2.63 18.67 2.20
C ALA A 185 3.09 19.29 3.54
N THR A 186 2.18 19.86 4.34
CA THR A 186 2.47 20.31 5.71
C THR A 186 2.52 19.13 6.68
N ARG A 187 1.96 17.98 6.28
CA ARG A 187 2.15 16.67 6.92
C ARG A 187 2.81 15.71 5.92
N ALA A 188 3.93 15.12 6.31
CA ALA A 188 4.67 14.18 5.49
C ALA A 188 4.13 12.74 5.64
N ASN A 189 3.80 12.12 4.51
CA ASN A 189 3.58 10.69 4.32
C ASN A 189 3.46 10.41 2.81
N ALA A 190 4.42 9.73 2.20
CA ALA A 190 4.47 9.55 0.75
C ALA A 190 3.16 9.06 0.13
N SER A 191 2.55 8.02 0.71
CA SER A 191 1.30 7.43 0.24
C SER A 191 0.13 8.41 0.34
N MET A 192 -0.07 9.03 1.51
CA MET A 192 -1.18 9.96 1.71
C MET A 192 -0.98 11.30 1.00
N ASN A 193 0.25 11.78 0.83
CA ASN A 193 0.56 12.95 0.01
C ASN A 193 0.19 12.68 -1.46
N GLN A 194 0.53 11.51 -1.99
CA GLN A 194 0.17 11.12 -3.37
C GLN A 194 -1.35 11.07 -3.56
N VAL A 195 -2.08 10.40 -2.66
CA VAL A 195 -3.55 10.28 -2.77
C VAL A 195 -4.22 11.66 -2.61
N SER A 196 -3.80 12.44 -1.61
CA SER A 196 -4.44 13.72 -1.28
C SER A 196 -4.13 14.82 -2.29
N ALA A 197 -3.01 14.73 -3.02
CA ALA A 197 -2.65 15.69 -4.06
C ALA A 197 -3.76 15.82 -5.13
N ASN A 198 -4.39 14.70 -5.48
CA ASN A 198 -5.41 14.61 -6.54
C ASN A 198 -6.85 14.92 -6.05
N LEU A 199 -7.07 15.06 -4.74
CA LEU A 199 -8.38 15.41 -4.18
C LEU A 199 -8.73 16.88 -4.42
N SER A 200 -9.95 17.18 -4.83
CA SER A 200 -10.50 18.55 -4.80
C SER A 200 -10.99 18.91 -3.40
N GLU A 201 -11.21 20.20 -3.14
CA GLU A 201 -11.85 20.64 -1.88
C GLU A 201 -13.25 20.02 -1.69
N ALA A 202 -13.97 19.77 -2.80
CA ALA A 202 -15.25 19.09 -2.76
C ALA A 202 -15.11 17.61 -2.38
N ASP A 203 -14.10 16.91 -2.87
CA ASP A 203 -13.84 15.53 -2.46
C ASP A 203 -13.52 15.44 -0.97
N ILE A 204 -12.71 16.37 -0.44
CA ILE A 204 -12.36 16.42 0.97
C ILE A 204 -13.62 16.64 1.83
N ALA A 205 -14.46 17.60 1.47
CA ALA A 205 -15.73 17.86 2.17
C ALA A 205 -16.70 16.67 2.07
N ASN A 206 -16.79 16.01 0.91
CA ASN A 206 -17.62 14.82 0.72
C ASN A 206 -17.13 13.64 1.59
N LEU A 207 -15.81 13.43 1.68
CA LEU A 207 -15.21 12.43 2.56
C LEU A 207 -15.50 12.75 4.04
N GLY A 208 -15.39 14.02 4.45
CA GLY A 208 -15.81 14.46 5.79
C GLY A 208 -17.28 14.12 6.07
N ALA A 209 -18.18 14.47 5.15
CA ALA A 209 -19.61 14.17 5.27
C ALA A 209 -19.89 12.66 5.32
N TYR A 210 -19.14 11.84 4.59
CA TYR A 210 -19.24 10.37 4.68
C TYR A 210 -18.86 9.85 6.06
N PHE A 211 -17.74 10.33 6.63
CA PHE A 211 -17.26 9.85 7.93
C PHE A 211 -18.04 10.37 9.14
N LYS A 212 -18.91 11.38 8.95
CA LYS A 212 -19.79 11.89 10.01
C LYS A 212 -20.69 10.79 10.58
N ASP A 213 -21.26 9.95 9.70
CA ASP A 213 -22.01 8.77 10.07
C ASP A 213 -22.00 7.78 8.90
N THR A 214 -20.97 6.95 8.84
CA THR A 214 -20.80 5.96 7.77
C THR A 214 -21.96 4.96 7.69
N SER A 215 -22.64 4.71 8.82
CA SER A 215 -23.75 3.77 8.92
C SER A 215 -25.07 4.32 8.35
N ALA A 216 -25.24 5.64 8.36
CA ALA A 216 -26.40 6.31 7.79
C ALA A 216 -26.31 6.54 6.27
N VAL A 217 -25.12 6.40 5.67
CA VAL A 217 -24.94 6.62 4.23
C VAL A 217 -25.39 5.39 3.45
N GLY A 218 -26.37 5.59 2.56
CA GLY A 218 -26.92 4.54 1.69
C GLY A 218 -25.87 3.82 0.85
N GLU A 219 -26.26 2.70 0.24
CA GLU A 219 -25.37 1.94 -0.62
C GLU A 219 -25.04 2.69 -1.92
N VAL A 220 -23.76 2.66 -2.30
CA VAL A 220 -23.31 3.22 -3.56
C VAL A 220 -23.77 2.28 -4.67
N LYS A 221 -24.76 2.70 -5.46
CA LYS A 221 -25.09 1.99 -6.70
C LYS A 221 -23.93 2.19 -7.66
N ASN A 222 -23.19 1.13 -7.96
CA ASN A 222 -22.14 1.12 -8.99
C ASN A 222 -22.73 1.56 -10.33
N THR A 223 -22.72 2.87 -10.56
CA THR A 223 -23.13 3.54 -11.78
C THR A 223 -21.91 4.22 -12.36
N PHE A 224 -20.86 3.43 -12.59
CA PHE A 224 -19.79 3.88 -13.46
C PHE A 224 -20.36 3.97 -14.88
N ALA A 225 -20.66 5.17 -15.34
CA ALA A 225 -20.58 5.43 -16.76
C ALA A 225 -19.14 5.10 -17.16
N ALA A 226 -18.96 4.02 -17.91
CA ALA A 226 -17.66 3.60 -18.40
C ALA A 226 -17.11 4.73 -19.28
N VAL A 227 -16.33 5.63 -18.71
CA VAL A 227 -15.43 6.48 -19.47
C VAL A 227 -14.34 5.52 -19.93
N THR A 228 -14.50 4.97 -21.13
CA THR A 228 -13.46 4.19 -21.78
C THR A 228 -12.31 5.16 -22.08
N VAL A 229 -11.35 5.25 -21.17
CA VAL A 229 -10.07 5.89 -21.46
C VAL A 229 -9.42 5.02 -22.54
N VAL A 230 -9.51 5.48 -23.79
CA VAL A 230 -8.85 4.82 -24.91
C VAL A 230 -7.35 5.00 -24.68
N LYS A 231 -6.70 3.97 -24.14
CA LYS A 231 -5.23 3.92 -24.10
C LYS A 231 -4.74 3.89 -25.55
N SER A 232 -3.91 4.85 -25.92
CA SER A 232 -3.22 4.86 -27.20
C SER A 232 -2.01 3.93 -27.10
N PHE A 233 -1.92 2.94 -27.99
CA PHE A 233 -0.80 2.01 -28.09
C PHE A 233 0.10 2.37 -29.29
N ALA A 234 1.37 2.01 -29.20
CA ALA A 234 2.32 2.18 -30.30
C ALA A 234 2.14 1.10 -31.39
N GLY A 235 1.73 -0.11 -31.02
CA GLY A 235 1.40 -1.21 -31.94
C GLY A 235 -0.06 -1.24 -32.39
N ASN A 236 -0.35 -2.04 -33.42
CA ASN A 236 -1.69 -2.29 -33.92
C ASN A 236 -2.35 -3.47 -33.16
N VAL A 237 -3.41 -3.18 -32.41
CA VAL A 237 -4.10 -4.15 -31.54
C VAL A 237 -4.74 -5.28 -32.36
N GLU A 238 -5.37 -4.96 -33.50
CA GLU A 238 -6.02 -5.95 -34.36
C GLU A 238 -5.00 -6.89 -35.02
N ALA A 239 -3.88 -6.35 -35.51
CA ALA A 239 -2.78 -7.13 -36.05
C ALA A 239 -2.15 -8.02 -34.97
N GLY A 240 -1.97 -7.49 -33.77
CA GLY A 240 -1.46 -8.22 -32.61
C GLY A 240 -2.35 -9.39 -32.24
N LYS A 241 -3.67 -9.20 -32.23
CA LYS A 241 -4.65 -10.26 -31.99
C LYS A 241 -4.49 -11.42 -32.98
N ALA A 242 -4.30 -11.13 -34.26
CA ALA A 242 -4.11 -12.15 -35.29
C ALA A 242 -2.80 -12.94 -35.09
N LYS A 243 -1.75 -12.29 -34.57
CA LYS A 243 -0.43 -12.88 -34.30
C LYS A 243 -0.37 -13.64 -32.97
N ALA A 244 -1.25 -13.34 -32.02
CA ALA A 244 -1.22 -13.89 -30.66
C ALA A 244 -1.63 -15.36 -30.53
N ALA A 245 -2.10 -16.00 -31.62
CA ALA A 245 -2.61 -17.37 -31.60
C ALA A 245 -1.65 -18.39 -30.98
N THR A 246 -0.35 -18.28 -31.28
CA THR A 246 0.66 -19.21 -30.72
C THR A 246 0.97 -18.89 -29.25
N CYS A 247 0.87 -17.63 -28.83
CA CYS A 247 1.06 -17.21 -27.45
C CYS A 247 -0.06 -17.71 -26.53
N ALA A 248 -1.28 -17.79 -27.08
CA ALA A 248 -2.49 -18.18 -26.36
C ALA A 248 -2.44 -19.60 -25.78
N ALA A 249 -1.62 -20.49 -26.36
CA ALA A 249 -1.45 -21.86 -25.87
C ALA A 249 -0.94 -21.93 -24.42
N CYS A 250 -0.14 -20.95 -23.99
CA CYS A 250 0.38 -20.87 -22.62
C CYS A 250 -0.22 -19.69 -21.85
N HIS A 251 -0.37 -18.53 -22.49
CA HIS A 251 -0.78 -17.29 -21.83
C HIS A 251 -2.30 -17.04 -21.86
N GLY A 252 -3.07 -17.90 -22.52
CA GLY A 252 -4.51 -17.71 -22.72
C GLY A 252 -4.84 -16.80 -23.91
N ALA A 253 -6.03 -16.97 -24.48
CA ALA A 253 -6.45 -16.26 -25.69
C ALA A 253 -6.50 -14.73 -25.54
N ASP A 254 -6.85 -14.26 -24.33
CA ASP A 254 -6.87 -12.85 -23.94
C ASP A 254 -5.68 -12.49 -23.02
N GLY A 255 -4.66 -13.34 -22.94
CA GLY A 255 -3.51 -13.12 -22.07
C GLY A 255 -3.74 -13.42 -20.60
N ASN A 256 -4.87 -14.04 -20.21
CA ASN A 256 -5.07 -14.55 -18.85
C ASN A 256 -4.66 -16.02 -18.77
N ALA A 257 -3.51 -16.29 -18.15
CA ALA A 257 -2.94 -17.63 -18.10
C ALA A 257 -3.66 -18.51 -17.08
N ALA A 258 -4.20 -19.65 -17.54
CA ALA A 258 -4.89 -20.61 -16.67
C ALA A 258 -3.94 -21.46 -15.82
N VAL A 259 -2.70 -21.64 -16.27
CA VAL A 259 -1.67 -22.42 -15.56
C VAL A 259 -0.83 -21.49 -14.69
N PRO A 260 -0.76 -21.69 -13.36
CA PRO A 260 -0.09 -20.75 -12.44
C PRO A 260 1.39 -20.47 -12.72
N MET A 261 2.09 -21.38 -13.41
CA MET A 261 3.50 -21.15 -13.75
C MET A 261 3.68 -20.14 -14.89
N TYR A 262 2.66 -19.97 -15.75
CA TYR A 262 2.72 -19.02 -16.83
C TYR A 262 2.23 -17.65 -16.37
N PRO A 263 2.89 -16.55 -16.77
CA PRO A 263 2.41 -15.23 -16.45
C PRO A 263 1.18 -14.88 -17.28
N SER A 264 0.22 -14.19 -16.66
CA SER A 264 -0.78 -13.41 -17.39
C SER A 264 -0.12 -12.18 -18.01
N LEU A 265 -0.44 -11.94 -19.28
CA LEU A 265 0.00 -10.78 -20.07
C LEU A 265 -1.08 -9.69 -20.16
N ALA A 266 -2.34 -10.06 -19.89
CA ALA A 266 -3.49 -9.17 -20.00
C ALA A 266 -3.32 -7.91 -19.14
N GLY A 267 -3.48 -6.73 -19.73
CA GLY A 267 -3.45 -5.45 -19.03
C GLY A 267 -2.04 -4.99 -18.59
N GLN A 268 -1.00 -5.74 -18.95
CA GLN A 268 0.39 -5.34 -18.67
C GLN A 268 0.78 -4.09 -19.46
N SER A 269 1.79 -3.37 -18.99
CA SER A 269 2.40 -2.25 -19.73
C SER A 269 2.89 -2.69 -21.12
N GLU A 270 2.50 -1.94 -22.17
CA GLU A 270 2.98 -2.16 -23.54
C GLU A 270 4.51 -2.05 -23.60
N THR A 271 5.07 -1.03 -22.95
CA THR A 271 6.53 -0.80 -22.95
C THR A 271 7.28 -1.92 -22.23
N TYR A 272 6.72 -2.46 -21.14
CA TYR A 272 7.28 -3.61 -20.44
C TYR A 272 7.25 -4.87 -21.32
N LEU A 273 6.13 -5.15 -21.99
CA LEU A 273 5.99 -6.31 -22.88
C LEU A 273 7.00 -6.24 -24.04
N ILE A 274 7.12 -5.08 -24.69
CA ILE A 274 8.13 -4.82 -25.73
C ILE A 274 9.53 -5.14 -25.19
N LYS A 275 9.88 -4.55 -24.04
CA LYS A 275 11.18 -4.79 -23.39
C LYS A 275 11.41 -6.28 -23.13
N GLN A 276 10.43 -7.01 -22.60
CA GLN A 276 10.62 -8.42 -22.29
C GLN A 276 10.84 -9.26 -23.56
N LEU A 277 10.08 -9.01 -24.63
CA LEU A 277 10.26 -9.72 -25.91
C LEU A 277 11.63 -9.43 -26.52
N HIS A 278 12.11 -8.18 -26.47
CA HIS A 278 13.47 -7.83 -26.86
C HIS A 278 14.52 -8.54 -26.00
N ASP A 279 14.38 -8.51 -24.68
CA ASP A 279 15.33 -9.17 -23.77
C ASP A 279 15.42 -10.68 -24.01
N PHE A 280 14.29 -11.35 -24.30
CA PHE A 280 14.28 -12.77 -24.66
C PHE A 280 14.99 -13.03 -26.00
N LYS A 281 14.77 -12.17 -27.00
CA LYS A 281 15.43 -12.25 -28.31
C LYS A 281 16.94 -12.00 -28.20
N THR A 282 17.36 -11.06 -27.35
CA THR A 282 18.78 -10.81 -27.04
C THR A 282 19.42 -12.00 -26.33
N ALA A 283 18.70 -12.68 -25.43
CA ALA A 283 19.22 -13.85 -24.73
C ALA A 283 19.59 -14.99 -25.69
N ILE A 284 18.70 -15.36 -26.61
CA ILE A 284 19.03 -16.41 -27.58
C ILE A 284 20.12 -15.96 -28.56
N ALA A 285 20.11 -14.70 -29.01
CA ALA A 285 21.12 -14.17 -29.94
C ALA A 285 22.52 -14.08 -29.31
N SER A 286 22.60 -13.85 -28.00
CA SER A 286 23.85 -13.72 -27.25
C SER A 286 24.31 -15.02 -26.58
N ASN A 287 23.60 -16.14 -26.81
CA ASN A 287 23.82 -17.40 -26.10
C ASN A 287 23.77 -17.22 -24.56
N ASN A 288 22.76 -16.50 -24.09
CA ASN A 288 22.48 -16.12 -22.70
C ASN A 288 23.55 -15.23 -22.03
N ALA A 289 24.43 -14.58 -22.80
CA ALA A 289 25.38 -13.62 -22.24
C ALA A 289 24.73 -12.27 -21.86
N ASP A 290 23.61 -11.91 -22.50
CA ASP A 290 22.84 -10.68 -22.24
C ASP A 290 21.33 -10.94 -22.39
N GLY A 291 20.48 -10.03 -21.93
CA GLY A 291 19.02 -10.12 -22.03
C GLY A 291 18.38 -10.92 -20.90
N ARG A 292 17.27 -11.61 -21.20
CA ARG A 292 16.50 -12.42 -20.24
C ARG A 292 16.55 -13.90 -20.63
N PRO A 293 17.40 -14.72 -19.96
CA PRO A 293 17.46 -16.15 -20.22
C PRO A 293 16.14 -16.84 -19.88
N ASP A 294 15.49 -17.42 -20.89
CA ASP A 294 14.37 -18.34 -20.76
C ASP A 294 14.26 -19.17 -22.05
N PRO A 295 14.57 -20.47 -22.04
CA PRO A 295 14.65 -21.25 -23.27
C PRO A 295 13.36 -21.26 -24.09
N VAL A 296 12.20 -21.24 -23.41
CA VAL A 296 10.90 -21.30 -24.07
C VAL A 296 10.58 -19.95 -24.69
N MET A 297 10.60 -18.88 -23.89
CA MET A 297 10.24 -17.56 -24.40
C MET A 297 11.27 -16.97 -25.35
N ALA A 298 12.55 -17.29 -25.21
CA ALA A 298 13.58 -16.88 -26.15
C ALA A 298 13.39 -17.52 -27.52
N ALA A 299 13.02 -18.80 -27.59
CA ALA A 299 12.67 -19.45 -28.85
C ALA A 299 11.40 -18.86 -29.49
N MET A 300 10.39 -18.52 -28.67
CA MET A 300 9.17 -17.87 -29.13
C MET A 300 9.38 -16.44 -29.63
N ALA A 301 10.31 -15.68 -29.02
CA ALA A 301 10.61 -14.30 -29.38
C ALA A 301 11.59 -14.19 -30.56
N ALA A 302 12.43 -15.19 -30.79
CA ALA A 302 13.45 -15.19 -31.84
C ALA A 302 12.93 -14.81 -33.25
N PRO A 303 11.82 -15.41 -33.77
CA PRO A 303 11.35 -15.12 -35.12
C PRO A 303 10.55 -13.81 -35.25
N LEU A 304 10.19 -13.16 -34.14
CA LEU A 304 9.33 -11.97 -34.18
C LEU A 304 10.06 -10.79 -34.81
N SER A 305 9.38 -10.09 -35.72
CA SER A 305 9.83 -8.79 -36.21
C SER A 305 9.57 -7.69 -35.17
N GLU A 306 10.18 -6.51 -35.36
CA GLU A 306 9.91 -5.34 -34.50
C GLU A 306 8.45 -4.91 -34.53
N GLU A 307 7.78 -5.07 -35.67
CA GLU A 307 6.35 -4.80 -35.81
C GLU A 307 5.52 -5.84 -35.05
N ASP A 308 5.86 -7.12 -35.14
CA ASP A 308 5.18 -8.18 -34.37
C ASP A 308 5.29 -7.95 -32.86
N ILE A 309 6.47 -7.55 -32.38
CA ILE A 309 6.69 -7.24 -30.96
C ILE A 309 5.78 -6.11 -30.49
N LYS A 310 5.68 -5.02 -31.27
CA LYS A 310 4.81 -3.88 -30.94
C LYS A 310 3.34 -4.28 -30.97
N ASP A 311 2.90 -4.96 -32.02
CA ASP A 311 1.51 -5.37 -32.20
C ASP A 311 1.04 -6.34 -31.11
N LEU A 312 1.84 -7.39 -30.82
CA LEU A 312 1.54 -8.34 -29.75
C LEU A 312 1.48 -7.66 -28.38
N SER A 313 2.41 -6.73 -28.12
CA SER A 313 2.45 -5.97 -26.86
C SER A 313 1.23 -5.06 -26.72
N ALA A 314 0.85 -4.35 -27.78
CA ALA A 314 -0.37 -3.54 -27.82
C ALA A 314 -1.62 -4.39 -27.59
N TYR A 315 -1.70 -5.55 -28.25
CA TYR A 315 -2.82 -6.47 -28.07
C TYR A 315 -2.98 -6.91 -26.62
N PHE A 316 -1.95 -7.48 -25.98
CA PHE A 316 -2.06 -7.96 -24.61
C PHE A 316 -2.22 -6.81 -23.59
N ALA A 317 -1.57 -5.66 -23.81
CA ALA A 317 -1.74 -4.49 -22.96
C ALA A 317 -3.16 -3.89 -23.01
N SER A 318 -3.88 -4.09 -24.12
CA SER A 318 -5.28 -3.69 -24.26
C SER A 318 -6.27 -4.66 -23.61
N GLN A 319 -5.84 -5.87 -23.24
CA GLN A 319 -6.72 -6.85 -22.60
C GLN A 319 -7.00 -6.49 -21.15
N THR A 320 -8.10 -7.01 -20.61
CA THR A 320 -8.44 -6.87 -19.20
C THR A 320 -7.92 -8.07 -18.41
N LEU A 321 -7.12 -7.79 -17.38
CA LEU A 321 -6.67 -8.81 -16.44
C LEU A 321 -7.87 -9.40 -15.69
N LYS A 322 -7.89 -10.73 -15.57
CA LYS A 322 -8.86 -11.49 -14.79
C LYS A 322 -8.07 -12.33 -13.79
N PRO A 323 -7.73 -11.76 -12.62
CA PRO A 323 -6.96 -12.48 -11.61
C PRO A 323 -7.67 -13.77 -11.18
N ALA A 324 -6.91 -14.85 -11.03
CA ALA A 324 -7.43 -16.04 -10.39
C ALA A 324 -7.73 -15.74 -8.91
N ALA A 325 -8.77 -16.34 -8.35
CA ALA A 325 -9.03 -16.22 -6.93
C ALA A 325 -7.85 -16.81 -6.13
N SER A 326 -7.30 -16.02 -5.21
CA SER A 326 -6.17 -16.39 -4.37
C SER A 326 -6.43 -15.94 -2.95
N GLU A 327 -6.00 -16.73 -1.98
CA GLU A 327 -5.87 -16.27 -0.61
C GLU A 327 -4.78 -15.19 -0.53
N SER A 328 -5.03 -14.18 0.28
CA SER A 328 -4.11 -13.06 0.51
C SER A 328 -3.21 -13.34 1.73
N SER A 329 -2.07 -12.67 1.80
CA SER A 329 -1.13 -12.77 2.93
C SER A 329 -1.02 -11.43 3.65
N GLU A 330 -1.35 -11.40 4.95
CA GLU A 330 -1.18 -10.21 5.79
C GLU A 330 0.29 -9.83 5.94
N TYR A 331 1.18 -10.82 6.11
CA TYR A 331 2.61 -10.59 6.14
C TYR A 331 3.13 -10.04 4.80
N GLY A 332 2.66 -10.62 3.68
CA GLY A 332 2.98 -10.15 2.34
C GLY A 332 2.51 -8.71 2.09
N HIS A 333 1.31 -8.36 2.56
CA HIS A 333 0.80 -6.99 2.54
C HIS A 333 1.76 -6.05 3.28
N LYS A 334 2.09 -6.35 4.54
CA LYS A 334 2.99 -5.50 5.34
C LYS A 334 4.33 -5.27 4.64
N LEU A 335 4.94 -6.34 4.11
CA LEU A 335 6.22 -6.25 3.41
C LEU A 335 6.10 -5.45 2.09
N TYR A 336 4.99 -5.59 1.36
CA TYR A 336 4.73 -4.85 0.13
C TYR A 336 4.67 -3.33 0.37
N PHE A 337 3.96 -2.89 1.42
CA PHE A 337 3.76 -1.47 1.71
C PHE A 337 4.89 -0.82 2.50
N SER A 338 5.52 -1.56 3.41
CA SER A 338 6.49 -0.99 4.35
C SER A 338 7.93 -1.37 4.03
N GLY A 339 8.14 -2.45 3.26
CA GLY A 339 9.45 -3.07 3.16
C GLY A 339 9.93 -3.55 4.53
N ASP A 340 11.25 -3.63 4.69
CA ASP A 340 11.93 -3.93 5.94
C ASP A 340 13.22 -3.10 6.01
N GLU A 341 13.17 -1.98 6.72
CA GLU A 341 14.30 -1.06 6.86
C GLU A 341 15.53 -1.73 7.49
N LYS A 342 15.34 -2.61 8.47
CA LYS A 342 16.44 -3.30 9.18
C LYS A 342 17.22 -4.21 8.24
N ARG A 343 16.52 -4.87 7.31
CA ARG A 343 17.12 -5.72 6.27
C ARG A 343 17.47 -4.96 4.99
N GLY A 344 17.12 -3.67 4.91
CA GLY A 344 17.29 -2.85 3.72
C GLY A 344 16.40 -3.28 2.55
N VAL A 345 15.23 -3.88 2.82
CA VAL A 345 14.23 -4.21 1.82
C VAL A 345 13.36 -2.98 1.58
N THR A 346 13.49 -2.36 0.42
CA THR A 346 12.61 -1.24 0.03
C THR A 346 11.18 -1.73 -0.17
N ALA A 347 10.19 -0.93 0.25
CA ALA A 347 8.78 -1.21 0.01
C ALA A 347 8.48 -1.33 -1.50
N CYS A 348 7.75 -2.38 -1.88
CA CYS A 348 7.40 -2.66 -3.26
C CYS A 348 6.53 -1.54 -3.88
N ILE A 349 5.67 -0.92 -3.07
CA ILE A 349 4.80 0.20 -3.49
C ILE A 349 5.57 1.38 -4.10
N ALA A 350 6.85 1.55 -3.76
CA ALA A 350 7.66 2.65 -4.25
C ALA A 350 7.86 2.62 -5.78
N CYS A 351 7.85 1.41 -6.37
CA CYS A 351 8.02 1.22 -7.80
C CYS A 351 6.77 0.59 -8.45
N HIS A 352 6.08 -0.29 -7.73
CA HIS A 352 4.97 -1.06 -8.27
C HIS A 352 3.59 -0.47 -7.99
N SER A 353 3.53 0.75 -7.44
CA SER A 353 2.32 1.47 -7.02
C SER A 353 1.56 0.80 -5.86
N LEU A 354 0.60 1.53 -5.28
CA LEU A 354 -0.21 1.06 -4.15
C LEU A 354 -1.06 -0.16 -4.51
N ASP A 355 -1.58 -0.16 -5.73
CA ASP A 355 -2.49 -1.16 -6.31
C ASP A 355 -1.76 -2.18 -7.20
N GLY A 356 -0.43 -2.21 -7.19
CA GLY A 356 0.36 -3.16 -7.98
C GLY A 356 0.28 -2.95 -9.50
N GLN A 357 -0.24 -1.82 -9.97
CA GLN A 357 -0.39 -1.50 -11.39
C GLN A 357 0.92 -1.02 -12.04
N GLY A 358 1.96 -0.79 -11.24
CA GLY A 358 3.24 -0.33 -11.74
C GLY A 358 3.23 1.12 -12.20
N MET A 359 4.30 1.52 -12.89
CA MET A 359 4.47 2.85 -13.46
C MET A 359 5.05 2.72 -14.86
N ASP A 360 4.16 2.62 -15.86
CA ASP A 360 4.50 2.36 -17.26
C ASP A 360 5.58 3.31 -17.80
N LYS A 361 5.43 4.62 -17.58
CA LYS A 361 6.42 5.62 -18.01
C LYS A 361 7.78 5.50 -17.34
N ALA A 362 7.85 4.86 -16.17
CA ALA A 362 9.10 4.58 -15.45
C ALA A 362 9.64 3.17 -15.74
N GLY A 363 8.93 2.36 -16.54
CA GLY A 363 9.30 0.99 -16.87
C GLY A 363 9.04 -0.03 -15.77
N PHE A 364 8.28 0.32 -14.73
CA PHE A 364 7.91 -0.61 -13.67
C PHE A 364 6.64 -1.38 -14.04
N PRO A 365 6.69 -2.73 -14.08
CA PRO A 365 5.55 -3.53 -14.53
C PRO A 365 4.40 -3.53 -13.52
N ALA A 366 3.21 -3.75 -14.06
CA ALA A 366 2.07 -4.22 -13.27
C ALA A 366 2.37 -5.62 -12.75
N ILE A 367 2.15 -5.83 -11.46
CA ILE A 367 2.32 -7.12 -10.78
C ILE A 367 1.03 -7.60 -10.14
N ALA A 368 0.04 -6.72 -9.92
CA ALA A 368 -1.24 -7.06 -9.33
C ALA A 368 -1.94 -8.19 -10.07
N GLY A 369 -2.51 -9.14 -9.31
CA GLY A 369 -3.29 -10.26 -9.85
C GLY A 369 -2.47 -11.25 -10.67
N GLN A 370 -1.14 -11.15 -10.65
CA GLN A 370 -0.26 -12.09 -11.34
C GLN A 370 -0.20 -13.44 -10.61
N ASN A 371 0.02 -14.53 -11.34
CA ASN A 371 0.07 -15.86 -10.76
C ASN A 371 1.16 -15.98 -9.68
N ALA A 372 0.80 -16.44 -8.47
CA ALA A 372 1.72 -16.55 -7.33
C ALA A 372 2.95 -17.40 -7.64
N THR A 373 2.78 -18.55 -8.32
CA THR A 373 3.89 -19.43 -8.71
C THR A 373 4.86 -18.71 -9.66
N TYR A 374 4.33 -17.95 -10.62
CA TYR A 374 5.16 -17.13 -11.49
C TYR A 374 5.89 -16.04 -10.70
N VAL A 375 5.20 -15.25 -9.87
CA VAL A 375 5.81 -14.17 -9.07
C VAL A 375 6.93 -14.71 -8.19
N LYS A 376 6.69 -15.82 -7.48
CA LYS A 376 7.68 -16.53 -6.68
C LYS A 376 8.92 -16.87 -7.50
N SER A 377 8.73 -17.52 -8.65
CA SER A 377 9.85 -17.89 -9.52
C SER A 377 10.64 -16.69 -10.04
N GLN A 378 10.00 -15.53 -10.25
CA GLN A 378 10.70 -14.34 -10.70
C GLN A 378 11.53 -13.72 -9.58
N LEU A 379 11.00 -13.64 -8.36
CA LEU A 379 11.73 -13.16 -7.18
C LEU A 379 12.93 -14.06 -6.87
N GLU A 380 12.76 -15.39 -6.95
CA GLU A 380 13.86 -16.36 -6.80
C GLU A 380 14.94 -16.16 -7.88
N LYS A 381 14.54 -16.05 -9.16
CA LYS A 381 15.49 -15.81 -10.25
C LYS A 381 16.25 -14.49 -10.11
N PHE A 382 15.61 -13.43 -9.61
CA PHE A 382 16.31 -12.18 -9.31
C PHE A 382 17.26 -12.32 -8.13
N ARG A 383 16.85 -13.01 -7.06
CA ARG A 383 17.67 -13.28 -5.88
C ARG A 383 18.93 -14.06 -6.24
N GLU A 384 18.80 -15.03 -7.13
CA GLU A 384 19.90 -15.89 -7.63
C GLU A 384 20.67 -15.26 -8.79
N SER A 385 20.26 -14.08 -9.27
CA SER A 385 20.81 -13.42 -10.46
C SER A 385 20.72 -14.23 -11.76
N THR A 386 19.91 -15.31 -11.79
CA THR A 386 19.61 -16.07 -13.01
C THR A 386 18.62 -15.33 -13.93
N ARG A 387 17.92 -14.32 -13.39
CA ARG A 387 17.28 -13.25 -14.15
C ARG A 387 18.00 -11.94 -13.88
N ALA A 388 18.58 -11.37 -14.93
CA ALA A 388 19.53 -10.26 -14.83
C ALA A 388 19.19 -9.03 -15.70
N ASN A 389 17.98 -8.98 -16.24
CA ASN A 389 17.52 -7.99 -17.20
C ASN A 389 16.90 -6.71 -16.57
N ASP A 390 17.15 -6.48 -15.28
CA ASP A 390 16.61 -5.36 -14.51
C ASP A 390 17.51 -4.12 -14.59
N SER A 391 16.88 -2.95 -14.71
CA SER A 391 17.59 -1.67 -14.80
C SER A 391 18.39 -1.41 -13.52
N ASN A 392 19.69 -1.17 -13.68
CA ASN A 392 20.65 -0.89 -12.59
C ASN A 392 20.67 -1.98 -11.48
N GLY A 393 20.26 -3.22 -11.78
CA GLY A 393 20.20 -4.30 -10.79
C GLY A 393 19.18 -4.08 -9.68
N MET A 394 18.17 -3.21 -9.89
CA MET A 394 17.22 -2.81 -8.86
C MET A 394 16.48 -4.00 -8.24
N MET A 395 15.95 -4.92 -9.05
CA MET A 395 15.20 -6.07 -8.55
C MET A 395 16.11 -7.13 -7.93
N ARG A 396 17.31 -7.35 -8.47
CA ARG A 396 18.30 -8.23 -7.82
C ARG A 396 18.71 -7.71 -6.45
N ASN A 397 18.94 -6.41 -6.33
CA ASN A 397 19.27 -5.76 -5.06
C ASN A 397 18.15 -5.90 -4.03
N ILE A 398 16.88 -5.86 -4.45
CA ILE A 398 15.77 -6.08 -3.52
C ILE A 398 15.66 -7.57 -3.17
N ALA A 399 15.64 -8.44 -4.18
CA ALA A 399 15.38 -9.87 -4.02
C ALA A 399 16.44 -10.61 -3.21
N VAL A 400 17.71 -10.18 -3.24
CA VAL A 400 18.79 -10.78 -2.44
C VAL A 400 18.58 -10.68 -0.92
N ARG A 401 17.68 -9.79 -0.48
CA ARG A 401 17.36 -9.56 0.94
C ARG A 401 16.08 -10.28 1.39
N LEU A 402 15.38 -10.93 0.46
CA LEU A 402 14.14 -11.65 0.73
C LEU A 402 14.42 -13.11 1.11
N THR A 403 13.84 -13.54 2.23
CA THR A 403 13.79 -14.95 2.63
C THR A 403 12.78 -15.73 1.78
N ASP A 404 12.76 -17.05 1.91
CA ASP A 404 11.76 -17.88 1.23
C ASP A 404 10.33 -17.57 1.71
N ASP A 405 10.18 -17.29 3.00
CA ASP A 405 8.90 -16.90 3.60
C ASP A 405 8.44 -15.53 3.07
N ASP A 406 9.35 -14.56 2.91
CA ASP A 406 9.05 -13.27 2.29
C ASP A 406 8.56 -13.43 0.85
N ILE A 407 9.29 -14.21 0.04
CA ILE A 407 8.94 -14.44 -1.36
C ILE A 407 7.58 -15.13 -1.46
N SER A 408 7.34 -16.14 -0.61
CA SER A 408 6.06 -16.85 -0.57
C SER A 408 4.91 -15.91 -0.21
N ALA A 409 5.06 -15.11 0.85
CA ALA A 409 4.04 -14.18 1.32
C ALA A 409 3.77 -13.04 0.33
N LEU A 410 4.81 -12.43 -0.25
CA LEU A 410 4.68 -11.41 -1.30
C LEU A 410 3.96 -11.99 -2.52
N SER A 411 4.31 -13.20 -2.94
CA SER A 411 3.70 -13.82 -4.11
C SER A 411 2.20 -14.08 -3.93
N GLN A 412 1.78 -14.54 -2.73
CA GLN A 412 0.38 -14.72 -2.37
C GLN A 412 -0.38 -13.38 -2.29
N TYR A 413 0.24 -12.37 -1.68
CA TYR A 413 -0.37 -11.05 -1.59
C TYR A 413 -0.57 -10.41 -2.97
N ILE A 414 0.47 -10.44 -3.81
CA ILE A 414 0.45 -9.90 -5.17
C ILE A 414 -0.60 -10.60 -6.04
N SER A 415 -0.73 -11.93 -5.93
CA SER A 415 -1.75 -12.67 -6.70
C SER A 415 -3.18 -12.37 -6.28
N ALA A 416 -3.40 -11.90 -5.05
CA ALA A 416 -4.72 -11.53 -4.55
C ALA A 416 -5.13 -10.07 -4.87
N MET A 417 -4.21 -9.23 -5.39
CA MET A 417 -4.50 -7.86 -5.81
C MET A 417 -5.43 -7.81 -7.04
N LYS A 418 -6.16 -6.70 -7.20
CA LYS A 418 -7.18 -6.51 -8.24
C LYS A 418 -7.00 -5.25 -9.07
#